data_AF-A0A820I963-F1
#
_entry.id   AF-A0A820I963-F1
#
_cell.length_a   1.000
_cell.length_b   1.000
_cell.length_c   1.000
_cell.angle_alpha   90.00
_cell.angle_beta   90.00
_cell.angle_gamma   90.00
#
_symmetry.space_group_name_H-M   'P 1'
#
loop_
_entity.id
_entity.type
_entity.pdbx_description
1 polymer ?
#
loop_
_entity_poly.entity_id
_entity_poly.type
_entity_poly.pdbx_seq_one_letter_code
_entity_poly.pdbx_strand_id
1 'polypeptide(L)' 'TQKQLQYLPSSIKYLIKCKNIRELDLHGNQLKSLPDEVENLKSVEICNL' A
#
# COMPACT_ATOMS: atom_id res chain seq x y z
N THR A 1 -14.64 -11.99 3.83
CA THR A 1 -13.90 -12.51 2.65
C THR A 1 -12.51 -11.91 2.69
N GLN A 2 -11.49 -12.69 3.04
CA GLN A 2 -10.10 -12.22 3.03
C GLN A 2 -9.70 -11.88 1.59
N LYS A 3 -9.23 -10.65 1.36
CA LYS A 3 -8.59 -10.29 0.11
C LYS A 3 -7.22 -10.98 0.12
N GLN A 4 -6.94 -11.79 -0.90
CA GLN A 4 -5.69 -12.53 -1.02
C GLN A 4 -4.81 -11.87 -2.09
N LEU A 5 -4.41 -10.62 -1.87
CA LEU A 5 -3.53 -9.95 -2.81
C LEU A 5 -2.14 -10.58 -2.71
N GLN A 6 -1.61 -11.05 -3.85
CA GLN A 6 -0.22 -11.48 -3.96
C GLN A 6 0.73 -10.35 -4.35
N TYR A 7 0.18 -9.31 -4.99
CA TYR A 7 0.91 -8.13 -5.45
C TYR A 7 0.00 -6.90 -5.36
N LEU A 8 0.60 -5.73 -5.13
CA LEU A 8 -0.07 -4.45 -5.30
C LEU A 8 0.15 -3.94 -6.72
N PRO A 9 -0.86 -3.31 -7.36
CA PRO A 9 -0.67 -2.71 -8.67
C PRO A 9 0.21 -1.47 -8.57
N SER A 10 0.99 -1.18 -9.62
CA SER A 10 1.80 0.05 -9.73
C SER A 10 0.96 1.34 -9.72
N SER A 11 -0.36 1.23 -9.90
CA SER A 11 -1.30 2.34 -9.69
C SER A 11 -1.38 2.84 -8.25
N ILE A 12 -0.79 2.11 -7.28
CA ILE A 12 -0.71 2.58 -5.89
C ILE A 12 0.03 3.93 -5.76
N LYS A 13 0.92 4.27 -6.70
CA LYS A 13 1.54 5.61 -6.77
C LYS A 13 0.56 6.76 -6.79
N TYR A 14 -0.69 6.56 -7.21
CA TYR A 14 -1.66 7.66 -7.24
C TYR A 14 -2.12 8.08 -5.83
N LEU A 15 -1.88 7.26 -4.81
CA LEU A 15 -2.15 7.61 -3.41
C LEU A 15 -1.27 8.77 -2.91
N ILE A 16 -0.17 9.12 -3.59
CA ILE A 16 0.60 10.34 -3.27
C ILE A 16 -0.23 11.62 -3.34
N LYS A 17 -1.33 11.61 -4.11
CA LYS A 17 -2.25 12.76 -4.20
C LYS A 17 -3.15 12.87 -2.98
N CYS A 18 -3.30 11.80 -2.21
CA CYS A 18 -4.15 11.72 -1.04
C CYS A 18 -3.39 12.22 0.20
N LYS A 19 -3.36 13.54 0.38
CA LYS A 19 -2.62 14.21 1.48
C LYS A 19 -3.02 13.77 2.90
N ASN A 20 -4.19 13.17 3.05
CA ASN A 20 -4.77 12.77 4.33
C ASN A 20 -4.60 11.28 4.66
N ILE A 21 -4.09 10.46 3.74
CA ILE A 21 -3.81 9.06 4.07
C ILE A 21 -2.57 9.05 4.97
N ARG A 22 -2.73 8.46 6.15
CA ARG A 22 -1.71 8.25 7.17
C ARG A 22 -1.49 6.78 7.48
N GLU A 23 -2.48 5.94 7.22
CA GLU A 23 -2.43 4.51 7.44
C GLU A 23 -2.78 3.75 6.17
N LEU A 24 -1.95 2.77 5.81
CA LEU A 24 -2.19 1.81 4.74
C LEU A 24 -2.24 0.42 5.34
N ASP A 25 -3.44 -0.15 5.42
CA ASP A 25 -3.64 -1.48 5.97
C ASP A 25 -3.68 -2.55 4.86
N LEU A 26 -2.66 -3.39 4.85
CA LEU A 26 -2.47 -4.52 3.95
C LEU A 26 -2.47 -5.86 4.70
N HIS A 27 -2.81 -5.87 6.00
CA HIS A 27 -2.76 -7.08 6.81
C HIS A 27 -3.63 -8.20 6.22
N GLY A 28 -3.18 -9.44 6.38
CA GLY A 28 -3.93 -10.62 5.94
C GLY A 28 -3.95 -10.82 4.42
N ASN A 29 -3.11 -10.09 3.67
CA ASN A 29 -2.81 -10.42 2.27
C ASN A 29 -1.64 -11.42 2.18
N GLN A 30 -1.33 -11.88 0.97
CA GLN A 30 -0.21 -12.80 0.69
C GLN A 30 0.85 -12.12 -0.17
N LEU A 31 1.14 -10.85 0.15
CA LEU A 31 2.05 -10.02 -0.64
C LEU A 31 3.45 -10.62 -0.62
N LYS A 32 3.97 -10.95 -1.79
CA LYS A 32 5.35 -11.47 -1.93
C LYS A 32 6.38 -10.35 -1.96
N SER A 33 5.98 -9.19 -2.43
CA SER A 33 6.76 -7.96 -2.48
C SER A 33 5.84 -6.74 -2.52
N LEU A 34 6.41 -5.59 -2.18
CA LEU A 34 5.80 -4.30 -2.44
C LEU A 34 6.41 -3.73 -3.72
N PRO A 35 5.64 -2.97 -4.53
CA PRO A 35 6.18 -2.28 -5.68
C PRO A 35 6.97 -1.04 -5.24
N ASP A 36 8.00 -0.65 -6.00
CA ASP A 36 8.88 0.49 -5.71
C ASP A 36 8.10 1.79 -5.51
N GLU A 37 6.92 1.91 -6.12
CA GLU A 37 6.03 3.05 -5.94
C GLU A 37 5.61 3.31 -4.48
N VAL A 38 5.67 2.31 -3.59
CA VAL A 38 5.38 2.49 -2.16
C VAL A 38 6.37 3.47 -1.51
N GLU A 39 7.60 3.55 -2.00
CA GLU A 39 8.61 4.52 -1.53
C GLU A 39 8.17 5.98 -1.74
N ASN A 40 7.27 6.22 -2.69
CA ASN A 40 6.77 7.57 -2.99
C ASN A 40 5.62 8.00 -2.08
N LEU A 41 5.05 7.10 -1.27
CA LEU A 41 3.89 7.35 -0.40
C LEU A 41 4.28 8.10 0.89
N LYS A 42 4.86 9.30 0.74
CA LYS A 42 5.41 10.12 1.85
C LYS A 42 4.41 10.54 2.92
N SER A 43 3.11 10.48 2.62
CA SER A 43 2.07 10.83 3.59
C SER A 43 1.70 9.68 4.52
N VAL A 44 2.03 8.44 4.15
CA VAL A 44 1.72 7.24 4.95
C VAL A 44 2.73 7.15 6.08
N GLU A 45 2.24 7.11 7.31
CA GLU A 45 3.03 7.00 8.53
C GLU A 45 3.02 5.57 9.06
N ILE A 46 1.91 4.84 8.87
CA ILE A 46 1.71 3.46 9.32
C ILE A 46 1.39 2.59 8.11
N CYS A 47 2.16 1.52 7.91
CA CYS A 47 1.90 0.50 6.91
C CYS A 47 1.82 -0.86 7.61
N ASN A 48 0.63 -1.45 7.68
CA ASN A 48 0.41 -2.77 8.27
C ASN A 48 0.46 -3.81 7.16
N LEU A 49 1.30 -4.85 7.31
CA LEU A 49 1.51 -5.89 6.29
C LEU A 49 0.92 -7.24 6.73
#